data_AF-A0A7S3PHP6-F1
#
_entry.id   AF-A0A7S3PHP6-F1
#
_cell.length_a   1.000
_cell.length_b   1.000
_cell.length_c   1.000
_cell.angle_alpha   90.00
_cell.angle_beta   90.00
_cell.angle_gamma   90.00
#
_symmetry.space_group_name_H-M   'P 1'
#
loop_
_entity.id
_entity.type
_entity.pdbx_description
1 polymer ?
#
loop_
_entity_poly.entity_id
_entity_poly.type
_entity_poly.pdbx_seq_one_letter_code
_entity_poly.pdbx_strand_id
1 'polypeptide(L)'
;MYPGMVGAPIGSGQRATNLNGTVGSNSADVLIQSLSCYYPQNKPRILTDVNNVLARVRSLRPDSDVYTSNEGISETLFKIHGTIPIRYNNNTYNIPMVFWLPSAYPLAGPLVYVVPTSTMEIAHNHEYVAPDGTVYLPYLNQWNVNRSNLVDLVDTCIALFSQIPPVRSKAPPSDSQRPPPAYTPTNRASYSNTPPPPPYPSYPGQQQPNSRVVQDNGIKEERQIQDALKIKLSRHLQQFYKDIRGKVDKEFEIQKALKRNEKRLQEAEANLEKQKQDLRSVISVITEKGVQLKSWLEIHEDAAKADAADEELNIDTAVTPADKWSEQLFDAVAEMNSIEDTLYYLDKALANDIIEIHVFLKEVRKLSRRQFIVKALAIKIMKKQQVQRMS
;
A
#
# COMPACT_ATOMS: atom_id res chain seq x y z
N MET A 1 -20.51 -19.95 22.98
CA MET A 1 -19.04 -19.91 23.16
C MET A 1 -18.52 -18.72 22.37
N TYR A 2 -17.71 -17.86 22.99
CA TYR A 2 -17.02 -16.75 22.32
C TYR A 2 -15.53 -17.10 22.14
N PRO A 3 -14.99 -17.06 20.92
CA PRO A 3 -13.67 -16.48 20.68
C PRO A 3 -13.82 -14.94 20.55
N GLY A 4 -12.85 -14.11 20.89
CA GLY A 4 -11.55 -14.37 21.52
C GLY A 4 -10.70 -13.11 21.38
N MET A 5 -10.55 -12.33 22.44
CA MET A 5 -9.87 -11.03 22.37
C MET A 5 -8.38 -11.21 22.08
N VAL A 6 -7.89 -10.61 20.98
CA VAL A 6 -6.47 -10.45 20.71
C VAL A 6 -6.04 -9.10 21.30
N GLY A 7 -5.05 -9.11 22.18
CA GLY A 7 -4.61 -7.92 22.91
C GLY A 7 -3.68 -7.02 22.10
N ALA A 8 -3.68 -5.72 22.43
CA ALA A 8 -2.68 -4.78 21.92
C ALA A 8 -1.26 -5.15 22.42
N PRO A 9 -0.21 -4.92 21.61
CA PRO A 9 1.16 -5.27 21.98
C PRO A 9 1.69 -4.38 23.11
N ILE A 10 2.03 -4.99 24.26
CA ILE A 10 2.69 -4.30 25.37
C ILE A 10 4.20 -4.32 25.10
N GLY A 11 4.74 -3.18 24.61
CA GLY A 11 6.18 -2.97 24.49
C GLY A 11 6.85 -2.91 25.86
N SER A 12 7.59 -3.95 26.23
CA SER A 12 8.37 -3.99 27.47
C SER A 12 9.60 -3.09 27.38
N GLY A 13 9.66 -2.05 28.21
CA GLY A 13 10.70 -1.02 28.11
C GLY A 13 12.10 -1.50 28.47
N GLN A 14 13.09 -1.13 27.64
CA GLN A 14 14.49 -1.01 28.06
C GLN A 14 14.92 0.47 28.03
N ARG A 15 15.89 0.81 28.87
CA ARG A 15 16.09 2.16 29.42
C ARG A 15 17.37 2.80 28.87
N ALA A 16 17.26 3.48 27.73
CA ALA A 16 18.29 4.41 27.27
C ALA A 16 18.32 5.68 28.14
N THR A 17 19.48 6.32 28.27
CA THR A 17 19.73 7.40 29.25
C THR A 17 19.37 8.79 28.73
N ASN A 18 18.79 9.62 29.61
CA ASN A 18 18.51 11.03 29.30
C ASN A 18 19.80 11.85 29.14
N LEU A 19 19.83 12.69 28.11
CA LEU A 19 20.60 13.94 28.11
C LEU A 19 19.64 15.09 27.76
N ASN A 20 19.57 16.10 28.64
CA ASN A 20 18.71 17.27 28.44
C ASN A 20 19.40 18.25 27.48
N GLY A 21 18.77 18.55 26.35
CA GLY A 21 19.24 19.58 25.43
C GLY A 21 18.37 19.76 24.19
N THR A 22 17.46 20.74 24.22
CA THR A 22 16.78 21.37 23.06
C THR A 22 16.41 20.42 21.90
N VAL A 23 15.72 19.33 22.22
CA VAL A 23 15.38 18.26 21.26
C VAL A 23 14.14 18.64 20.45
N GLY A 24 14.33 19.13 19.24
CA GLY A 24 13.27 19.47 18.27
C GLY A 24 13.58 18.93 16.87
N SER A 25 14.26 19.75 16.06
CA SER A 25 14.66 19.42 14.68
C SER A 25 15.64 18.24 14.58
N ASN A 26 16.75 18.32 15.33
CA ASN A 26 17.93 17.49 15.08
C ASN A 26 17.70 15.99 15.35
N SER A 27 16.73 15.65 16.22
CA SER A 27 16.39 14.25 16.51
C SER A 27 15.50 13.63 15.43
N ALA A 28 14.58 14.39 14.84
CA ALA A 28 13.77 13.90 13.73
C ALA A 28 14.66 13.55 12.52
N ASP A 29 15.60 14.44 12.19
CA ASP A 29 16.55 14.27 11.09
C ASP A 29 17.43 13.02 11.25
N VAL A 30 18.09 12.86 12.41
CA VAL A 30 18.93 11.68 12.70
C VAL A 30 18.14 10.36 12.64
N LEU A 31 16.88 10.34 13.11
CA LEU A 31 16.02 9.17 13.03
C LEU A 31 15.62 8.86 11.58
N ILE A 32 15.11 9.84 10.83
CA ILE A 32 14.70 9.67 9.44
C ILE A 32 15.90 9.26 8.56
N GLN A 33 17.08 9.81 8.82
CA GLN A 33 18.29 9.51 8.04
C GLN A 33 18.88 8.12 8.35
N SER A 34 18.82 7.66 9.60
CA SER A 34 19.29 6.32 9.99
C SER A 34 18.36 5.18 9.58
N LEU A 35 17.05 5.42 9.45
CA LEU A 35 16.08 4.40 9.03
C LEU A 35 16.26 4.01 7.55
N SER A 36 16.46 2.72 7.29
CA SER A 36 16.70 2.16 5.95
C SER A 36 15.43 1.86 5.15
N CYS A 37 14.27 1.85 5.81
CA CYS A 37 12.96 1.56 5.21
C CYS A 37 12.44 2.68 4.28
N TYR A 38 12.98 3.90 4.37
CA TYR A 38 12.61 5.02 3.50
C TYR A 38 13.60 5.23 2.36
N TYR A 39 13.07 5.27 1.13
CA TYR A 39 13.84 5.62 -0.06
C TYR A 39 14.53 6.99 0.08
N PRO A 40 15.82 7.14 -0.30
CA PRO A 40 16.58 8.38 -0.12
C PRO A 40 15.89 9.63 -0.69
N GLN A 41 15.26 9.53 -1.86
CA GLN A 41 14.55 10.64 -2.50
C GLN A 41 13.29 11.10 -1.74
N ASN A 42 12.71 10.27 -0.87
CA ASN A 42 11.54 10.62 -0.07
C ASN A 42 11.93 11.29 1.27
N LYS A 43 13.15 11.06 1.78
CA LYS A 43 13.59 11.56 3.10
C LYS A 43 13.46 13.08 3.28
N PRO A 44 13.80 13.94 2.30
CA PRO A 44 13.60 15.40 2.43
C PRO A 44 12.12 15.80 2.60
N ARG A 45 11.20 15.10 1.92
CA ARG A 45 9.76 15.36 2.05
C ARG A 45 9.23 14.87 3.40
N ILE A 46 9.66 13.69 3.85
CA ILE A 46 9.34 13.17 5.20
C ILE A 46 9.79 14.18 6.26
N LEU A 47 11.06 14.61 6.22
CA LEU A 47 11.63 15.55 7.18
C LEU A 47 10.88 16.89 7.22
N THR A 48 10.46 17.39 6.04
CA THR A 48 9.67 18.62 5.91
C THR A 48 8.29 18.47 6.56
N ASP A 49 7.54 17.42 6.20
CA ASP A 49 6.19 17.18 6.72
C ASP A 49 6.21 16.94 8.25
N VAL A 50 7.21 16.21 8.75
CA VAL A 50 7.43 15.94 10.19
C VAL A 50 7.74 17.24 10.94
N ASN A 51 8.70 18.04 10.47
CA ASN A 51 9.08 19.29 11.15
C ASN A 51 7.90 20.29 11.20
N ASN A 52 7.08 20.36 10.15
CA ASN A 52 5.88 21.19 10.12
C ASN A 52 4.84 20.75 11.19
N VAL A 53 4.66 19.44 11.40
CA VAL A 53 3.79 18.92 12.48
C VAL A 53 4.34 19.20 13.87
N LEU A 54 5.64 18.99 14.10
CA LEU A 54 6.27 19.25 15.39
C LEU A 54 6.25 20.75 15.75
N ALA A 55 6.31 21.64 14.75
CA ALA A 55 6.10 23.07 14.92
C ALA A 55 4.63 23.42 15.23
N ARG A 56 3.67 22.75 14.58
CA ARG A 56 2.22 22.93 14.78
C ARG A 56 1.76 22.48 16.17
N VAL A 57 2.20 21.30 16.65
CA VAL A 57 1.75 20.69 17.90
C VAL A 57 2.94 20.26 18.75
N ARG A 58 3.37 21.14 19.67
CA ARG A 58 4.56 20.96 20.53
C ARG A 58 4.49 19.81 21.54
N SER A 59 3.32 19.18 21.70
CA SER A 59 3.10 17.99 22.54
C SER A 59 3.33 16.67 21.78
N LEU A 60 3.60 16.73 20.48
CA LEU A 60 4.06 15.59 19.67
C LEU A 60 5.59 15.51 19.66
N ARG A 61 6.12 14.29 19.50
CA ARG A 61 7.56 13.98 19.49
C ARG A 61 7.91 12.99 18.38
N PRO A 62 9.08 13.14 17.72
CA PRO A 62 9.61 12.15 16.80
C PRO A 62 10.16 10.93 17.57
N ASP A 63 9.99 9.74 17.03
CA ASP A 63 10.50 8.47 17.57
C ASP A 63 10.59 7.41 16.44
N SER A 64 11.25 6.27 16.70
CA SER A 64 11.31 5.14 15.77
C SER A 64 11.22 3.81 16.49
N ASP A 65 10.39 2.89 15.99
CA ASP A 65 10.02 1.68 16.72
C ASP A 65 9.57 0.58 15.74
N VAL A 66 9.43 -0.65 16.23
CA VAL A 66 9.00 -1.79 15.39
C VAL A 66 7.48 -1.80 15.26
N TYR A 67 7.00 -1.54 14.05
CA TYR A 67 5.59 -1.70 13.69
C TYR A 67 5.37 -3.11 13.13
N THR A 68 4.38 -3.83 13.66
CA THR A 68 3.95 -5.13 13.13
C THR A 68 2.61 -4.98 12.45
N SER A 69 2.54 -5.30 11.16
CA SER A 69 1.33 -5.23 10.37
C SER A 69 0.34 -6.35 10.71
N ASN A 70 -0.91 -6.19 10.28
CA ASN A 70 -1.95 -7.24 10.37
C ASN A 70 -1.60 -8.53 9.60
N GLU A 71 -0.59 -8.47 8.72
CA GLU A 71 -0.06 -9.62 7.96
C GLU A 71 1.07 -10.34 8.70
N GLY A 72 1.46 -9.86 9.89
CA GLY A 72 2.53 -10.42 10.72
C GLY A 72 3.95 -9.96 10.33
N ILE A 73 4.07 -9.02 9.39
CA ILE A 73 5.35 -8.45 8.95
C ILE A 73 5.75 -7.33 9.93
N SER A 74 6.94 -7.43 10.52
CA SER A 74 7.50 -6.40 11.40
C SER A 74 8.57 -5.57 10.67
N GLU A 75 8.39 -4.25 10.61
CA GLU A 75 9.38 -3.30 10.10
C GLU A 75 9.62 -2.14 11.09
N THR A 76 10.87 -1.66 11.19
CA THR A 76 11.18 -0.48 12.01
C THR A 76 10.76 0.77 11.23
N LEU A 77 9.80 1.52 11.78
CA LEU A 77 9.24 2.72 11.17
C LEU A 77 9.45 3.96 12.06
N PHE A 78 9.45 5.12 11.42
CA PHE A 78 9.32 6.40 12.09
C PHE A 78 7.88 6.62 12.53
N LYS A 79 7.71 7.14 13.75
CA LYS A 79 6.41 7.52 14.32
C LYS A 79 6.48 8.90 14.96
N ILE A 80 5.41 9.68 14.79
CA ILE A 80 5.15 10.86 15.61
C ILE A 80 4.19 10.42 16.72
N HIS A 81 4.55 10.60 17.98
CA HIS A 81 3.70 10.21 19.11
C HIS A 81 3.56 11.34 20.13
N GLY A 82 2.47 11.34 20.90
CA GLY A 82 2.24 12.34 21.95
C GLY A 82 0.76 12.61 22.15
N THR A 83 0.39 13.85 22.41
CA THR A 83 -1.02 14.27 22.52
C THR A 83 -1.37 15.41 21.55
N ILE A 84 -2.61 15.41 21.06
CA ILE A 84 -3.21 16.56 20.36
C ILE A 84 -4.26 17.25 21.25
N PRO A 85 -4.33 18.60 21.29
CA PRO A 85 -5.34 19.33 22.04
C PRO A 85 -6.65 19.46 21.24
N ILE A 86 -7.75 18.95 21.79
CA ILE A 86 -9.12 19.13 21.25
C ILE A 86 -9.94 20.06 22.15
N ARG A 87 -11.00 20.68 21.63
CA ARG A 87 -11.96 21.46 22.42
C ARG A 87 -13.34 20.83 22.38
N TYR A 88 -13.83 20.35 23.52
CA TYR A 88 -15.14 19.71 23.63
C TYR A 88 -15.87 20.21 24.88
N ASN A 89 -17.15 20.57 24.77
CA ASN A 89 -17.96 21.14 25.84
C ASN A 89 -17.24 22.25 26.64
N ASN A 90 -16.67 23.22 25.91
CA ASN A 90 -15.83 24.34 26.39
C ASN A 90 -14.53 23.97 27.13
N ASN A 91 -14.26 22.70 27.39
CA ASN A 91 -13.01 22.22 27.98
C ASN A 91 -11.99 21.83 26.90
N THR A 92 -10.70 21.93 27.22
CA THR A 92 -9.62 21.44 26.36
C THR A 92 -9.11 20.09 26.87
N TYR A 93 -9.13 19.07 26.02
CA TYR A 93 -8.65 17.71 26.35
C TYR A 93 -7.44 17.35 25.49
N ASN A 94 -6.49 16.62 26.06
CA ASN A 94 -5.28 16.18 25.36
C ASN A 94 -5.43 14.71 24.97
N ILE A 95 -5.69 14.42 23.69
CA ILE A 95 -5.94 13.07 23.20
C ILE A 95 -4.61 12.41 22.84
N PRO A 96 -4.23 11.28 23.48
CA PRO A 96 -3.01 10.55 23.16
C PRO A 96 -3.13 9.82 21.82
N MET A 97 -2.19 10.06 20.89
CA MET A 97 -2.18 9.47 19.56
C MET A 97 -0.76 9.14 19.07
N VAL A 98 -0.70 8.24 18.09
CA VAL A 98 0.51 7.95 17.30
C VAL A 98 0.19 7.96 15.80
N PHE A 99 1.09 8.55 15.03
CA PHE A 99 1.07 8.62 13.57
C PHE A 99 2.31 7.89 13.05
N TRP A 100 2.15 6.68 12.52
CA TRP A 100 3.23 5.92 11.89
C TRP A 100 3.35 6.30 10.41
N LEU A 101 4.59 6.49 9.93
CA LEU A 101 4.85 6.74 8.52
C LEU A 101 5.25 5.42 7.86
N PRO A 102 4.42 4.80 7.00
CA PRO A 102 4.78 3.54 6.34
C PRO A 102 5.98 3.74 5.42
N SER A 103 6.74 2.68 5.15
CA SER A 103 7.91 2.70 4.25
C SER A 103 7.61 3.28 2.86
N ALA A 104 6.36 3.18 2.38
CA ALA A 104 5.86 3.78 1.15
C ALA A 104 5.46 5.28 1.24
N TYR A 105 5.64 5.99 2.37
CA TYR A 105 5.35 7.42 2.47
C TYR A 105 6.26 8.25 1.53
N PRO A 106 5.78 9.31 0.84
CA PRO A 106 4.44 9.91 0.89
C PRO A 106 3.41 9.34 -0.10
N LEU A 107 3.71 8.25 -0.83
CA LEU A 107 2.77 7.64 -1.76
C LEU A 107 1.59 7.01 -1.02
N ALA A 108 1.88 6.31 0.08
CA ALA A 108 0.89 5.90 1.07
C ALA A 108 0.74 6.95 2.17
N GLY A 109 -0.48 7.12 2.69
CA GLY A 109 -0.75 7.97 3.86
C GLY A 109 -0.30 7.32 5.17
N PRO A 110 -0.19 8.09 6.26
CA PRO A 110 0.23 7.59 7.57
C PRO A 110 -0.85 6.71 8.22
N LEU A 111 -0.42 5.78 9.07
CA LEU A 111 -1.31 4.95 9.89
C LEU A 111 -1.50 5.64 11.25
N VAL A 112 -2.74 5.96 11.61
CA VAL A 112 -3.07 6.80 12.77
C VAL A 112 -3.85 6.01 13.80
N TYR A 113 -3.41 6.08 15.06
CA TYR A 113 -4.04 5.38 16.19
C TYR A 113 -4.23 6.31 17.38
N VAL A 114 -5.37 6.15 18.05
CA VAL A 114 -5.64 6.71 19.39
C VAL A 114 -5.15 5.71 20.43
N VAL A 115 -4.31 6.16 21.37
CA VAL A 115 -3.60 5.30 22.33
C VAL A 115 -4.08 5.61 23.76
N PRO A 116 -5.24 5.07 24.19
CA PRO A 116 -5.82 5.41 25.50
C PRO A 116 -4.86 5.05 26.65
N THR A 117 -4.77 5.95 27.65
CA THR A 117 -4.07 5.66 28.90
C THR A 117 -4.81 4.61 29.73
N SER A 118 -4.20 4.12 30.81
CA SER A 118 -4.84 3.18 31.76
C SER A 118 -6.21 3.67 32.26
N THR A 119 -6.37 4.98 32.45
CA THR A 119 -7.59 5.66 32.90
C THR A 119 -8.56 6.06 31.78
N MET A 120 -8.24 5.77 30.51
CA MET A 120 -9.10 6.04 29.35
C MET A 120 -9.58 4.76 28.67
N GLU A 121 -10.66 4.88 27.92
CA GLU A 121 -11.18 3.86 26.99
C GLU A 121 -11.59 4.53 25.68
N ILE A 122 -11.58 3.79 24.58
CA ILE A 122 -12.08 4.28 23.28
C ILE A 122 -13.61 4.34 23.34
N ALA A 123 -14.18 5.43 22.82
CA ALA A 123 -15.62 5.63 22.79
C ALA A 123 -16.31 4.54 21.95
N HIS A 124 -17.29 3.86 22.54
CA HIS A 124 -18.01 2.77 21.86
C HIS A 124 -18.76 3.30 20.63
N ASN A 125 -18.69 2.56 19.52
CA ASN A 125 -19.34 2.88 18.24
C ASN A 125 -18.98 4.27 17.68
N HIS A 126 -17.73 4.73 17.88
CA HIS A 126 -17.23 5.98 17.33
C HIS A 126 -17.09 5.93 15.79
N GLU A 127 -17.64 6.91 15.07
CA GLU A 127 -17.75 6.90 13.60
C GLU A 127 -16.38 6.75 12.89
N TYR A 128 -15.35 7.42 13.41
CA TYR A 128 -14.02 7.48 12.80
C TYR A 128 -12.93 6.68 13.52
N VAL A 129 -13.26 5.89 14.56
CA VAL A 129 -12.24 5.19 15.38
C VAL A 129 -12.75 3.80 15.76
N ALA A 130 -11.99 2.77 15.38
CA ALA A 130 -12.31 1.39 15.69
C ALA A 130 -11.90 1.00 17.14
N PRO A 131 -12.43 -0.12 17.70
CA PRO A 131 -12.20 -0.50 19.11
C PRO A 131 -10.74 -0.83 19.48
N ASP A 132 -9.87 -1.03 18.49
CA ASP A 132 -8.42 -1.21 18.59
C ASP A 132 -7.64 0.12 18.67
N GLY A 133 -8.31 1.24 18.39
CA GLY A 133 -7.74 2.58 18.33
C GLY A 133 -7.45 3.07 16.90
N THR A 134 -7.62 2.25 15.87
CA THR A 134 -7.34 2.62 14.47
C THR A 134 -8.28 3.73 14.00
N VAL A 135 -7.71 4.81 13.45
CA VAL A 135 -8.44 6.00 13.01
C VAL A 135 -8.70 5.96 11.50
N TYR A 136 -9.97 6.08 11.10
CA TYR A 136 -10.42 6.07 9.70
C TYR A 136 -11.02 7.42 9.32
N LEU A 137 -10.30 8.21 8.53
CA LEU A 137 -10.72 9.54 8.09
C LEU A 137 -10.97 9.59 6.58
N PRO A 138 -11.98 10.36 6.10
CA PRO A 138 -12.14 10.66 4.67
C PRO A 138 -10.86 11.25 4.03
N TYR A 139 -10.11 12.05 4.79
CA TYR A 139 -8.82 12.62 4.36
C TYR A 139 -7.73 11.57 4.13
N LEU A 140 -7.68 10.50 4.94
CA LEU A 140 -6.75 9.38 4.75
C LEU A 140 -7.19 8.51 3.56
N ASN A 141 -8.49 8.27 3.41
CA ASN A 141 -9.06 7.52 2.27
C ASN A 141 -8.86 8.23 0.91
N GLN A 142 -8.60 9.54 0.92
CA GLN A 142 -8.34 10.38 -0.26
C GLN A 142 -6.90 10.91 -0.30
N TRP A 143 -5.97 10.28 0.44
CA TRP A 143 -4.58 10.73 0.54
C TRP A 143 -3.91 10.82 -0.85
N ASN A 144 -3.28 11.96 -1.12
CA ASN A 144 -2.62 12.24 -2.39
C ASN A 144 -1.26 12.90 -2.18
N VAL A 145 -0.18 12.27 -2.64
CA VAL A 145 1.22 12.74 -2.49
C VAL A 145 1.45 14.23 -2.82
N ASN A 146 0.71 14.79 -3.78
CA ASN A 146 0.88 16.15 -4.27
C ASN A 146 -0.06 17.19 -3.61
N ARG A 147 -1.00 16.76 -2.77
CA ARG A 147 -2.01 17.64 -2.14
C ARG A 147 -2.16 17.43 -0.63
N SER A 148 -1.91 16.22 -0.15
CA SER A 148 -1.97 15.85 1.26
C SER A 148 -0.63 16.08 1.96
N ASN A 149 -0.71 16.41 3.25
CA ASN A 149 0.41 16.58 4.16
C ASN A 149 -0.03 16.20 5.59
N LEU A 150 0.91 16.11 6.52
CA LEU A 150 0.62 15.68 7.89
C LEU A 150 0.01 16.78 8.77
N VAL A 151 0.13 18.06 8.43
CA VAL A 151 -0.43 19.16 9.23
C VAL A 151 -1.95 19.21 9.07
N ASP A 152 -2.45 19.18 7.84
CA ASP A 152 -3.89 19.16 7.55
C ASP A 152 -4.54 17.89 8.11
N LEU A 153 -3.83 16.76 8.15
CA LEU A 153 -4.28 15.56 8.85
C LEU A 153 -4.45 15.79 10.35
N VAL A 154 -3.45 16.38 11.02
CA VAL A 154 -3.50 16.68 12.46
C VAL A 154 -4.62 17.67 12.78
N ASP A 155 -4.78 18.72 11.97
CA ASP A 155 -5.87 19.69 12.12
C ASP A 155 -7.25 19.08 11.81
N THR A 156 -7.34 18.14 10.86
CA THR A 156 -8.56 17.34 10.62
C THR A 156 -8.91 16.47 11.82
N CYS A 157 -7.93 15.79 12.44
CA CYS A 157 -8.13 15.06 13.69
C CYS A 157 -8.64 15.98 14.81
N ILE A 158 -8.02 17.16 14.99
CA ILE A 158 -8.43 18.13 16.01
C ILE A 158 -9.87 18.62 15.75
N ALA A 159 -10.22 18.93 14.50
CA ALA A 159 -11.54 19.44 14.13
C ALA A 159 -12.67 18.40 14.31
N LEU A 160 -12.42 17.14 13.95
CA LEU A 160 -13.40 16.05 14.11
C LEU A 160 -13.52 15.62 15.57
N PHE A 161 -12.40 15.42 16.27
CA PHE A 161 -12.43 14.98 17.68
C PHE A 161 -12.90 16.06 18.66
N SER A 162 -12.87 17.34 18.27
CA SER A 162 -13.54 18.43 19.00
C SER A 162 -15.07 18.36 18.90
N GLN A 163 -15.62 17.69 17.88
CA GLN A 163 -17.07 17.44 17.74
C GLN A 163 -17.47 16.12 18.41
N ILE A 164 -16.71 15.05 18.17
CA ILE A 164 -16.96 13.71 18.71
C ILE A 164 -15.66 13.18 19.34
N PRO A 165 -15.49 13.20 20.67
CA PRO A 165 -14.27 12.74 21.32
C PRO A 165 -14.07 11.22 21.17
N PRO A 166 -12.88 10.74 20.75
CA PRO A 166 -12.63 9.33 20.49
C PRO A 166 -12.33 8.52 21.76
N VAL A 167 -12.14 9.18 22.91
CA VAL A 167 -11.90 8.53 24.20
C VAL A 167 -12.79 9.09 25.29
N ARG A 168 -13.05 8.25 26.30
CA ARG A 168 -13.78 8.59 27.52
C ARG A 168 -12.89 8.26 28.72
N SER A 169 -13.05 9.00 29.82
CA SER A 169 -12.46 8.61 31.09
C SER A 169 -13.22 7.42 31.67
N LYS A 170 -12.51 6.34 32.00
CA LYS A 170 -13.05 5.28 32.86
C LYS A 170 -13.45 5.90 34.20
N ALA A 171 -14.52 5.41 34.80
CA ALA A 171 -14.84 5.75 36.19
C ALA A 171 -13.67 5.33 37.11
N PRO A 172 -13.35 6.09 38.17
CA PRO A 172 -12.44 5.59 39.19
C PRO A 172 -13.00 4.29 39.79
N PRO A 173 -12.16 3.30 40.12
CA PRO A 173 -12.64 2.06 40.72
C PRO A 173 -13.37 2.38 42.02
N SER A 174 -14.67 2.11 42.06
CA SER A 174 -15.51 2.27 43.24
C SER A 174 -15.12 1.19 44.26
N ASP A 175 -14.26 1.54 45.21
CA ASP A 175 -13.72 0.64 46.22
C ASP A 175 -14.77 0.29 47.28
N SER A 176 -15.75 -0.53 46.87
CA SER A 176 -16.95 -0.81 47.63
C SER A 176 -17.61 -2.14 47.24
N GLN A 177 -17.14 -3.26 47.82
CA GLN A 177 -18.05 -4.10 48.61
C GLN A 177 -17.36 -5.08 49.57
N ARG A 178 -17.63 -4.81 50.85
CA ARG A 178 -17.39 -5.57 52.07
C ARG A 178 -17.73 -7.07 51.94
N PRO A 179 -16.98 -8.00 52.56
CA PRO A 179 -17.33 -9.43 52.55
C PRO A 179 -18.62 -9.71 53.35
N PRO A 180 -19.43 -10.71 52.95
CA PRO A 180 -20.60 -11.15 53.71
C PRO A 180 -20.21 -12.00 54.94
N PRO A 181 -20.97 -11.93 56.05
CA PRO A 181 -20.77 -12.82 57.19
C PRO A 181 -21.23 -14.25 56.87
N ALA A 182 -20.49 -15.24 57.35
CA ALA A 182 -20.77 -16.65 57.08
C ALA A 182 -21.76 -17.26 58.08
N TYR A 183 -22.69 -18.08 57.58
CA TYR A 183 -23.48 -19.02 58.38
C TYR A 183 -23.51 -20.39 57.70
N THR A 184 -23.40 -21.42 58.51
CA THR A 184 -23.56 -22.85 58.20
C THR A 184 -24.58 -23.43 59.21
N PRO A 185 -25.01 -24.72 59.20
CA PRO A 185 -24.57 -25.87 58.38
C PRO A 185 -25.72 -26.80 57.88
N THR A 186 -25.33 -27.98 57.36
CA THR A 186 -26.07 -29.27 57.43
C THR A 186 -27.17 -29.61 56.38
N ASN A 187 -26.73 -30.08 55.21
CA ASN A 187 -26.80 -31.50 54.80
C ASN A 187 -28.02 -32.38 55.20
N ARG A 188 -28.83 -32.86 54.23
CA ARG A 188 -29.22 -34.29 54.07
C ARG A 188 -29.79 -34.61 52.67
N ALA A 189 -29.69 -35.87 52.24
CA ALA A 189 -30.15 -36.39 50.93
C ALA A 189 -31.57 -37.03 50.93
N SER A 190 -32.00 -37.43 49.73
CA SER A 190 -33.27 -38.06 49.32
C SER A 190 -33.65 -39.37 50.02
N TYR A 191 -34.94 -39.77 49.95
CA TYR A 191 -35.45 -40.98 49.25
C TYR A 191 -37.01 -41.07 49.29
N SER A 192 -37.61 -42.12 48.72
CA SER A 192 -39.05 -42.27 48.37
C SER A 192 -39.94 -42.97 49.43
N ASN A 193 -41.28 -42.92 49.26
CA ASN A 193 -42.19 -44.10 49.16
C ASN A 193 -43.72 -43.75 49.18
N THR A 194 -44.56 -44.73 48.79
CA THR A 194 -46.05 -44.80 48.78
C THR A 194 -46.51 -46.03 49.61
N PRO A 195 -47.76 -46.59 49.61
CA PRO A 195 -49.09 -46.27 49.01
C PRO A 195 -50.20 -46.17 50.13
N PRO A 196 -51.37 -46.88 50.25
CA PRO A 196 -52.29 -47.58 49.30
C PRO A 196 -53.81 -47.15 49.19
N PRO A 197 -54.84 -47.64 49.95
CA PRO A 197 -56.22 -47.85 49.42
C PRO A 197 -57.34 -47.20 50.32
N PRO A 198 -58.64 -47.61 50.38
CA PRO A 198 -59.52 -48.50 49.57
C PRO A 198 -60.87 -47.78 49.20
N PRO A 199 -62.08 -48.43 49.07
CA PRO A 199 -62.51 -49.73 48.52
C PRO A 199 -63.51 -49.62 47.32
N TYR A 200 -63.95 -50.76 46.75
CA TYR A 200 -65.02 -50.91 45.73
C TYR A 200 -66.36 -51.43 46.31
N PRO A 201 -67.48 -51.28 45.56
CA PRO A 201 -68.38 -52.41 45.30
C PRO A 201 -68.81 -52.54 43.80
N SER A 202 -69.86 -53.32 43.48
CA SER A 202 -69.90 -54.20 42.30
C SER A 202 -71.21 -54.33 41.48
N TYR A 203 -71.07 -54.56 40.14
CA TYR A 203 -71.98 -55.32 39.22
C TYR A 203 -73.46 -54.86 39.02
N PRO A 204 -74.20 -55.38 38.01
CA PRO A 204 -73.86 -55.70 36.61
C PRO A 204 -74.88 -55.13 35.57
N GLY A 205 -74.61 -55.24 34.26
CA GLY A 205 -75.60 -54.97 33.20
C GLY A 205 -75.09 -55.26 31.78
N GLN A 206 -75.95 -55.77 30.88
CA GLN A 206 -75.60 -56.10 29.49
C GLN A 206 -76.14 -55.07 28.48
N GLN A 207 -75.36 -54.73 27.44
CA GLN A 207 -75.64 -55.04 26.02
C GLN A 207 -74.68 -54.27 25.06
N GLN A 208 -74.51 -54.78 23.84
CA GLN A 208 -73.81 -54.18 22.69
C GLN A 208 -74.80 -54.16 21.49
N PRO A 209 -74.53 -53.48 20.35
CA PRO A 209 -73.29 -52.80 19.91
C PRO A 209 -73.47 -51.27 19.69
N ASN A 210 -72.43 -50.43 19.56
CA ASN A 210 -71.56 -50.34 18.37
C ASN A 210 -70.36 -49.37 18.56
N SER A 211 -69.47 -49.31 17.56
CA SER A 211 -68.54 -48.20 17.21
C SER A 211 -67.83 -47.43 18.35
N ARG A 212 -66.61 -47.87 18.70
CA ARG A 212 -65.69 -47.12 19.57
C ARG A 212 -65.09 -45.89 18.86
N VAL A 213 -65.28 -44.69 19.44
CA VAL A 213 -64.29 -43.60 19.37
C VAL A 213 -64.16 -42.99 20.77
N VAL A 214 -63.14 -43.41 21.50
CA VAL A 214 -62.74 -42.75 22.77
C VAL A 214 -61.97 -41.47 22.41
N GLN A 215 -62.20 -40.39 23.17
CA GLN A 215 -61.47 -39.14 23.02
C GLN A 215 -60.01 -39.25 23.52
N ASP A 216 -59.16 -39.83 22.69
CA ASP A 216 -57.71 -39.70 22.80
C ASP A 216 -57.26 -38.44 22.06
N ASN A 217 -57.26 -37.32 22.77
CA ASN A 217 -56.71 -36.05 22.30
C ASN A 217 -55.24 -35.88 22.71
N GLY A 218 -54.86 -36.33 23.92
CA GLY A 218 -53.50 -36.15 24.46
C GLY A 218 -52.41 -36.80 23.61
N ILE A 219 -52.57 -38.07 23.18
CA ILE A 219 -51.54 -38.77 22.40
C ILE A 219 -51.44 -38.19 20.97
N LYS A 220 -52.50 -37.53 20.47
CA LYS A 220 -52.47 -36.82 19.17
C LYS A 220 -51.71 -35.51 19.27
N GLU A 221 -51.97 -34.71 20.30
CA GLU A 221 -51.24 -33.46 20.56
C GLU A 221 -49.75 -33.74 20.79
N GLU A 222 -49.40 -34.74 21.60
CA GLU A 222 -48.00 -35.09 21.87
C GLU A 222 -47.26 -35.51 20.58
N ARG A 223 -47.90 -36.32 19.72
CA ARG A 223 -47.32 -36.69 18.41
C ARG A 223 -47.14 -35.48 17.50
N GLN A 224 -48.13 -34.59 17.42
CA GLN A 224 -48.01 -33.35 16.63
C GLN A 224 -46.87 -32.45 17.15
N ILE A 225 -46.68 -32.35 18.46
CA ILE A 225 -45.58 -31.60 19.07
C ILE A 225 -44.22 -32.25 18.73
N GLN A 226 -44.10 -33.57 18.82
CA GLN A 226 -42.86 -34.29 18.47
C GLN A 226 -42.50 -34.15 16.98
N ASP A 227 -43.47 -34.24 16.07
CA ASP A 227 -43.21 -34.09 14.63
C ASP A 227 -42.95 -32.61 14.25
N ALA A 228 -43.65 -31.65 14.88
CA ALA A 228 -43.32 -30.23 14.73
C ALA A 228 -41.90 -29.90 15.24
N LEU A 229 -41.46 -30.56 16.32
CA LEU A 229 -40.09 -30.44 16.84
C LEU A 229 -39.07 -31.04 15.86
N LYS A 230 -39.30 -32.26 15.34
CA LYS A 230 -38.45 -32.86 14.29
C LYS A 230 -38.34 -31.97 13.06
N ILE A 231 -39.45 -31.41 12.58
CA ILE A 231 -39.47 -30.53 11.41
C ILE A 231 -38.68 -29.23 11.68
N LYS A 232 -38.82 -28.63 12.86
CA LYS A 232 -38.01 -27.46 13.27
C LYS A 232 -36.52 -27.80 13.35
N LEU A 233 -36.15 -28.92 13.99
CA LEU A 233 -34.77 -29.37 14.16
C LEU A 233 -34.12 -29.71 12.81
N SER A 234 -34.81 -30.48 11.96
CA SER A 234 -34.36 -30.83 10.61
C SER A 234 -34.14 -29.60 9.74
N ARG A 235 -35.07 -28.62 9.76
CA ARG A 235 -34.91 -27.34 9.05
C ARG A 235 -33.72 -26.54 9.58
N HIS A 236 -33.49 -26.50 10.89
CA HIS A 236 -32.37 -25.79 11.49
C HIS A 236 -31.03 -26.45 11.12
N LEU A 237 -30.94 -27.79 11.15
CA LEU A 237 -29.78 -28.54 10.66
C LEU A 237 -29.53 -28.29 9.16
N GLN A 238 -30.55 -28.35 8.32
CA GLN A 238 -30.42 -28.06 6.89
C GLN A 238 -29.92 -26.63 6.62
N GLN A 239 -30.43 -25.63 7.35
CA GLN A 239 -29.94 -24.25 7.23
C GLN A 239 -28.48 -24.14 7.72
N PHE A 240 -28.13 -24.77 8.84
CA PHE A 240 -26.77 -24.75 9.37
C PHE A 240 -25.75 -25.39 8.41
N TYR A 241 -26.09 -26.54 7.81
CA TYR A 241 -25.27 -27.16 6.76
C TYR A 241 -25.17 -26.29 5.50
N LYS A 242 -26.24 -25.61 5.10
CA LYS A 242 -26.24 -24.67 3.97
C LYS A 242 -25.34 -23.46 4.23
N ASP A 243 -25.40 -22.90 5.44
CA ASP A 243 -24.61 -21.75 5.86
C ASP A 243 -23.11 -22.11 6.00
N ILE A 244 -22.79 -23.30 6.53
CA ILE A 244 -21.41 -23.80 6.56
C ILE A 244 -20.88 -23.98 5.13
N ARG A 245 -21.63 -24.66 4.25
CA ARG A 245 -21.21 -24.88 2.86
C ARG A 245 -20.98 -23.56 2.14
N GLY A 246 -21.92 -22.62 2.24
CA GLY A 246 -21.81 -21.27 1.67
C GLY A 246 -20.75 -20.37 2.32
N LYS A 247 -20.09 -20.78 3.42
CA LYS A 247 -18.86 -20.16 3.94
C LYS A 247 -17.62 -20.83 3.34
N VAL A 248 -17.56 -22.16 3.38
CA VAL A 248 -16.46 -22.96 2.78
C VAL A 248 -16.28 -22.63 1.30
N ASP A 249 -17.37 -22.54 0.53
CA ASP A 249 -17.32 -22.19 -0.90
C ASP A 249 -16.75 -20.78 -1.13
N LYS A 250 -16.99 -19.81 -0.22
CA LYS A 250 -16.43 -18.45 -0.29
C LYS A 250 -14.96 -18.42 0.12
N GLU A 251 -14.60 -19.10 1.20
CA GLU A 251 -13.21 -19.23 1.67
C GLU A 251 -12.34 -19.89 0.60
N PHE A 252 -12.87 -20.89 -0.11
CA PHE A 252 -12.20 -21.53 -1.24
C PHE A 252 -11.97 -20.59 -2.43
N GLU A 253 -12.98 -19.81 -2.86
CA GLU A 253 -12.78 -18.83 -3.94
C GLU A 253 -11.86 -17.67 -3.53
N ILE A 254 -11.85 -17.26 -2.25
CA ILE A 254 -10.88 -16.30 -1.70
C ILE A 254 -9.46 -16.89 -1.74
N GLN A 255 -9.26 -18.13 -1.28
CA GLN A 255 -7.96 -18.81 -1.34
C GLN A 255 -7.46 -18.97 -2.78
N LYS A 256 -8.37 -19.27 -3.71
CA LYS A 256 -8.12 -19.37 -5.16
C LYS A 256 -7.89 -18.01 -5.83
N ALA A 257 -8.40 -16.91 -5.28
CA ALA A 257 -8.04 -15.55 -5.69
C ALA A 257 -6.65 -15.16 -5.17
N LEU A 258 -6.38 -15.38 -3.88
CA LEU A 258 -5.08 -15.15 -3.25
C LEU A 258 -3.95 -15.89 -3.99
N LYS A 259 -4.10 -17.19 -4.25
CA LYS A 259 -3.09 -17.98 -4.97
C LYS A 259 -2.86 -17.55 -6.42
N ARG A 260 -3.85 -16.91 -7.07
CA ARG A 260 -3.67 -16.27 -8.39
C ARG A 260 -2.93 -14.94 -8.29
N ASN A 261 -3.17 -14.16 -7.23
CA ASN A 261 -2.44 -12.91 -6.99
C ASN A 261 -0.99 -13.18 -6.57
N GLU A 262 -0.75 -14.16 -5.70
CA GLU A 262 0.58 -14.68 -5.32
C GLU A 262 1.43 -14.99 -6.56
N LYS A 263 0.93 -15.82 -7.48
CA LYS A 263 1.64 -16.16 -8.72
C LYS A 263 1.92 -14.94 -9.60
N ARG A 264 0.97 -14.00 -9.70
CA ARG A 264 1.16 -12.75 -10.47
C ARG A 264 2.18 -11.81 -9.83
N LEU A 265 2.29 -11.80 -8.50
CA LEU A 265 3.30 -11.04 -7.77
C LEU A 265 4.70 -11.66 -7.97
N GLN A 266 4.83 -12.98 -7.88
CA GLN A 266 6.07 -13.71 -8.19
C GLN A 266 6.54 -13.49 -9.64
N GLU A 267 5.61 -13.50 -10.61
CA GLU A 267 5.89 -13.18 -12.02
C GLU A 267 6.34 -11.71 -12.21
N ALA A 268 5.72 -10.76 -11.50
CA ALA A 268 6.09 -9.35 -11.55
C ALA A 268 7.44 -9.08 -10.88
N GLU A 269 7.72 -9.71 -9.73
CA GLU A 269 8.97 -9.61 -8.99
C GLU A 269 10.15 -10.14 -9.82
N ALA A 270 10.01 -11.33 -10.43
CA ALA A 270 11.04 -11.90 -11.31
C ALA A 270 11.32 -10.99 -12.53
N ASN A 271 10.29 -10.35 -13.08
CA ASN A 271 10.48 -9.39 -14.17
C ASN A 271 11.15 -8.08 -13.70
N LEU A 272 10.82 -7.58 -12.50
CA LEU A 272 11.46 -6.39 -11.93
C LEU A 272 12.93 -6.63 -11.58
N GLU A 273 13.27 -7.79 -11.01
CA GLU A 273 14.68 -8.11 -10.70
C GLU A 273 15.50 -8.26 -11.98
N LYS A 274 14.92 -8.83 -13.06
CA LYS A 274 15.55 -8.83 -14.38
C LYS A 274 15.79 -7.40 -14.89
N GLN A 275 14.76 -6.54 -14.90
CA GLN A 275 14.90 -5.15 -15.35
C GLN A 275 15.96 -4.38 -14.54
N LYS A 276 16.05 -4.63 -13.24
CA LYS A 276 17.08 -4.10 -12.33
C LYS A 276 18.48 -4.65 -12.65
N GLN A 277 18.61 -5.91 -13.07
CA GLN A 277 19.88 -6.47 -13.55
C GLN A 277 20.28 -5.87 -14.91
N ASP A 278 19.35 -5.75 -15.85
CA ASP A 278 19.57 -5.13 -17.16
C ASP A 278 20.03 -3.66 -17.01
N LEU A 279 19.35 -2.88 -16.16
CA LEU A 279 19.74 -1.49 -15.83
C LEU A 279 21.11 -1.40 -15.15
N ARG A 280 21.45 -2.32 -14.24
CA ARG A 280 22.79 -2.38 -13.61
C ARG A 280 23.89 -2.64 -14.64
N SER A 281 23.63 -3.50 -15.63
CA SER A 281 24.56 -3.75 -16.74
C SER A 281 24.79 -2.48 -17.57
N VAL A 282 23.71 -1.79 -17.97
CA VAL A 282 23.78 -0.52 -18.72
C VAL A 282 24.53 0.56 -17.92
N ILE A 283 24.26 0.70 -16.62
CA ILE A 283 24.99 1.64 -15.75
C ILE A 283 26.48 1.30 -15.72
N SER A 284 26.85 0.01 -15.57
CA SER A 284 28.25 -0.42 -15.58
C SER A 284 28.97 0.01 -16.86
N VAL A 285 28.38 -0.27 -18.03
CA VAL A 285 28.95 0.10 -19.33
C VAL A 285 29.07 1.63 -19.47
N ILE A 286 28.06 2.40 -19.04
CA ILE A 286 28.12 3.87 -19.08
C ILE A 286 29.20 4.40 -18.13
N THR A 287 29.37 3.83 -16.93
CA THR A 287 30.45 4.25 -16.01
C THR A 287 31.84 3.90 -16.55
N GLU A 288 32.01 2.74 -17.18
CA GLU A 288 33.28 2.34 -17.82
C GLU A 288 33.63 3.29 -18.98
N LYS A 289 32.66 3.60 -19.85
CA LYS A 289 32.84 4.56 -20.95
C LYS A 289 33.07 5.98 -20.45
N GLY A 290 32.44 6.37 -19.33
CA GLY A 290 32.69 7.64 -18.66
C GLY A 290 34.11 7.77 -18.09
N VAL A 291 34.67 6.69 -17.53
CA VAL A 291 36.08 6.65 -17.08
C VAL A 291 37.04 6.67 -18.27
N GLN A 292 36.76 5.89 -19.33
CA GLN A 292 37.56 5.90 -20.55
C GLN A 292 37.58 7.29 -21.21
N LEU A 293 36.43 7.97 -21.31
CA LEU A 293 36.35 9.32 -21.86
C LEU A 293 37.07 10.35 -20.98
N LYS A 294 36.98 10.25 -19.64
CA LYS A 294 37.74 11.14 -18.73
C LYS A 294 39.25 10.96 -18.88
N SER A 295 39.74 9.72 -18.87
CA SER A 295 41.17 9.45 -19.03
C SER A 295 41.69 9.88 -20.40
N TRP A 296 40.89 9.70 -21.46
CA TRP A 296 41.21 10.23 -22.80
C TRP A 296 41.27 11.77 -22.80
N LEU A 297 40.31 12.43 -22.14
CA LEU A 297 40.26 13.88 -22.05
C LEU A 297 41.42 14.43 -21.21
N GLU A 298 41.76 13.84 -20.07
CA GLU A 298 42.94 14.20 -19.25
C GLU A 298 44.26 14.11 -20.05
N ILE A 299 44.39 13.14 -20.97
CA ILE A 299 45.58 12.98 -21.83
C ILE A 299 45.62 14.04 -22.95
N HIS A 300 44.47 14.49 -23.45
CA HIS A 300 44.39 15.36 -24.63
C HIS A 300 44.02 16.82 -24.34
N GLU A 301 43.55 17.16 -23.13
CA GLU A 301 43.26 18.55 -22.73
C GLU A 301 44.54 19.38 -22.66
N ASP A 302 45.65 18.79 -22.19
CA ASP A 302 46.96 19.47 -22.14
C ASP A 302 47.64 19.55 -23.52
N ALA A 303 47.34 18.65 -24.45
CA ALA A 303 47.72 18.78 -25.85
C ALA A 303 46.92 19.89 -26.54
N ALA A 304 45.60 19.91 -26.37
CA ALA A 304 44.73 20.93 -26.94
C ALA A 304 45.05 22.36 -26.45
N LYS A 305 45.52 22.51 -25.21
CA LYS A 305 46.03 23.80 -24.68
C LYS A 305 47.33 24.27 -25.33
N ALA A 306 48.12 23.37 -25.93
CA ALA A 306 49.33 23.71 -26.66
C ALA A 306 49.02 24.08 -28.12
N ASP A 307 48.15 23.31 -28.77
CA ASP A 307 47.83 23.49 -30.20
C ASP A 307 46.85 24.66 -30.47
N ALA A 308 46.00 25.02 -29.50
CA ALA A 308 45.01 26.11 -29.63
C ALA A 308 45.61 27.54 -29.64
N ALA A 309 46.90 27.69 -29.94
CA ALA A 309 47.61 28.96 -29.91
C ALA A 309 47.68 29.68 -31.28
N ASP A 310 47.64 28.96 -32.41
CA ASP A 310 48.02 29.54 -33.73
C ASP A 310 47.22 29.07 -34.97
N GLU A 311 46.31 28.08 -34.88
CA GLU A 311 45.51 27.61 -36.03
C GLU A 311 43.98 27.68 -35.80
N GLU A 312 43.23 28.09 -36.83
CA GLU A 312 41.77 27.95 -36.86
C GLU A 312 41.39 26.46 -36.85
N LEU A 313 40.73 26.00 -35.79
CA LEU A 313 40.35 24.60 -35.60
C LEU A 313 39.45 24.10 -36.74
N ASN A 314 40.04 23.38 -37.70
CA ASN A 314 39.31 22.82 -38.82
C ASN A 314 38.32 21.74 -38.33
N ILE A 315 37.03 22.07 -38.41
CA ILE A 315 35.91 21.25 -37.92
C ILE A 315 35.91 19.85 -38.57
N ASP A 316 36.29 19.76 -39.84
CA ASP A 316 36.37 18.50 -40.59
C ASP A 316 37.51 17.58 -40.10
N THR A 317 38.51 18.16 -39.43
CA THR A 317 39.61 17.38 -38.80
C THR A 317 39.27 17.00 -37.35
N ALA A 318 38.42 17.78 -36.67
CA ALA A 318 38.02 17.52 -35.29
C ALA A 318 37.06 16.32 -35.11
N VAL A 319 36.28 15.98 -36.15
CA VAL A 319 35.27 14.90 -36.09
C VAL A 319 35.65 13.75 -37.05
N THR A 320 36.67 12.99 -36.68
CA THR A 320 37.11 11.83 -37.48
C THR A 320 36.19 10.61 -37.33
N PRO A 321 35.78 9.94 -38.42
CA PRO A 321 35.04 8.69 -38.34
C PRO A 321 35.88 7.55 -37.75
N ALA A 322 35.31 6.78 -36.81
CA ALA A 322 36.02 5.70 -36.12
C ALA A 322 36.42 4.51 -37.03
N ASP A 323 35.82 4.40 -38.22
CA ASP A 323 36.09 3.34 -39.19
C ASP A 323 35.72 3.78 -40.62
N LYS A 324 36.36 3.17 -41.62
CA LYS A 324 36.16 3.49 -43.06
C LYS A 324 34.75 3.21 -43.58
N TRP A 325 33.91 2.45 -42.86
CA TRP A 325 32.50 2.31 -43.21
C TRP A 325 31.68 3.46 -42.62
N SER A 326 32.00 3.94 -41.41
CA SER A 326 31.40 5.15 -40.85
C SER A 326 31.77 6.41 -41.65
N GLU A 327 32.98 6.48 -42.21
CA GLU A 327 33.41 7.50 -43.18
C GLU A 327 32.49 7.53 -44.42
N GLN A 328 32.35 6.40 -45.12
CA GLN A 328 31.44 6.25 -46.26
C GLN A 328 29.96 6.45 -45.91
N LEU A 329 29.56 6.23 -44.65
CA LEU A 329 28.21 6.50 -44.17
C LEU A 329 27.99 7.99 -43.89
N PHE A 330 28.99 8.69 -43.36
CA PHE A 330 28.96 10.13 -43.11
C PHE A 330 28.83 10.90 -44.43
N ASP A 331 29.69 10.60 -45.41
CA ASP A 331 29.61 11.16 -46.77
C ASP A 331 28.24 10.94 -47.40
N ALA A 332 27.72 9.71 -47.32
CA ALA A 332 26.40 9.37 -47.86
C ALA A 332 25.25 10.11 -47.16
N VAL A 333 25.35 10.38 -45.86
CA VAL A 333 24.33 11.15 -45.12
C VAL A 333 24.44 12.65 -45.43
N ALA A 334 25.65 13.20 -45.56
CA ALA A 334 25.86 14.59 -45.98
C ALA A 334 25.38 14.84 -47.43
N GLU A 335 25.69 13.91 -48.34
CA GLU A 335 25.18 13.93 -49.73
C GLU A 335 23.65 13.79 -49.78
N MET A 336 23.06 12.94 -48.92
CA MET A 336 21.61 12.80 -48.82
C MET A 336 20.93 14.10 -48.36
N ASN A 337 21.44 14.73 -47.31
CA ASN A 337 20.88 15.95 -46.74
C ASN A 337 20.99 17.13 -47.72
N SER A 338 22.15 17.32 -48.34
CA SER A 338 22.34 18.37 -49.36
C SER A 338 21.47 18.17 -50.62
N ILE A 339 21.10 16.92 -50.96
CA ILE A 339 20.09 16.67 -52.00
C ILE A 339 18.70 17.12 -51.54
N GLU A 340 18.34 16.95 -50.27
CA GLU A 340 17.03 17.38 -49.74
C GLU A 340 16.96 18.93 -49.64
N ASP A 341 18.04 19.60 -49.24
CA ASP A 341 18.16 21.06 -49.30
C ASP A 341 18.07 21.59 -50.75
N THR A 342 18.81 21.00 -51.70
CA THR A 342 18.76 21.45 -53.11
C THR A 342 17.40 21.21 -53.75
N LEU A 343 16.67 20.16 -53.37
CA LEU A 343 15.28 19.96 -53.78
C LEU A 343 14.36 21.05 -53.22
N TYR A 344 14.50 21.44 -51.94
CA TYR A 344 13.75 22.54 -51.34
C TYR A 344 14.01 23.88 -52.06
N TYR A 345 15.27 24.21 -52.36
CA TYR A 345 15.60 25.43 -53.08
C TYR A 345 15.16 25.41 -54.56
N LEU A 346 15.15 24.24 -55.22
CA LEU A 346 14.59 24.10 -56.58
C LEU A 346 13.06 24.31 -56.60
N ASP A 347 12.34 23.77 -55.62
CA ASP A 347 10.88 23.95 -55.49
C ASP A 347 10.54 25.43 -55.20
N LYS A 348 11.31 26.06 -54.32
CA LYS A 348 11.24 27.50 -54.06
C LYS A 348 11.59 28.35 -55.30
N ALA A 349 12.53 27.91 -56.15
CA ALA A 349 12.89 28.63 -57.37
C ALA A 349 11.81 28.49 -58.47
N LEU A 350 11.15 27.34 -58.55
CA LEU A 350 9.96 27.15 -59.39
C LEU A 350 8.80 28.05 -58.91
N ALA A 351 8.54 28.09 -57.60
CA ALA A 351 7.46 28.89 -57.00
C ALA A 351 7.64 30.42 -57.11
N ASN A 352 8.83 30.89 -57.53
CA ASN A 352 9.12 32.30 -57.81
C ASN A 352 9.31 32.57 -59.33
N ASP A 353 8.91 31.64 -60.21
CA ASP A 353 9.08 31.69 -61.67
C ASP A 353 10.54 31.91 -62.16
N ILE A 354 11.53 31.57 -61.33
CA ILE A 354 12.97 31.71 -61.66
C ILE A 354 13.43 30.55 -62.57
N ILE A 355 12.77 29.39 -62.50
CA ILE A 355 13.14 28.17 -63.22
C ILE A 355 11.91 27.59 -63.92
N GLU A 356 12.01 27.35 -65.23
CA GLU A 356 10.95 26.68 -65.99
C GLU A 356 10.68 25.26 -65.47
N ILE A 357 9.39 24.87 -65.46
CA ILE A 357 8.92 23.55 -65.02
C ILE A 357 9.66 22.37 -65.69
N HIS A 358 10.07 22.51 -66.95
CA HIS A 358 10.81 21.46 -67.67
C HIS A 358 12.25 21.29 -67.14
N VAL A 359 12.91 22.38 -66.73
CA VAL A 359 14.23 22.36 -66.11
C VAL A 359 14.14 21.79 -64.70
N PHE A 360 13.14 22.21 -63.92
CA PHE A 360 12.84 21.64 -62.59
C PHE A 360 12.64 20.12 -62.66
N LEU A 361 11.73 19.63 -63.51
CA LEU A 361 11.44 18.19 -63.64
C LEU A 361 12.65 17.37 -64.11
N LYS A 362 13.59 17.98 -64.85
CA LYS A 362 14.84 17.34 -65.28
C LYS A 362 15.82 17.18 -64.12
N GLU A 363 16.08 18.24 -63.37
CA GLU A 363 17.06 18.21 -62.28
C GLU A 363 16.51 17.48 -61.03
N VAL A 364 15.22 17.61 -60.70
CA VAL A 364 14.56 16.79 -59.66
C VAL A 364 14.72 15.30 -59.99
N ARG A 365 14.42 14.87 -61.23
CA ARG A 365 14.58 13.46 -61.66
C ARG A 365 16.03 12.96 -61.54
N LYS A 366 17.02 13.83 -61.76
CA LYS A 366 18.45 13.53 -61.62
C LYS A 366 18.86 13.45 -60.14
N LEU A 367 18.38 14.35 -59.30
CA LEU A 367 18.59 14.36 -57.85
C LEU A 367 17.95 13.15 -57.18
N SER A 368 16.68 12.80 -57.48
CA SER A 368 16.03 11.60 -56.91
C SER A 368 16.76 10.30 -57.27
N ARG A 369 17.35 10.20 -58.48
CA ARG A 369 18.20 9.06 -58.87
C ARG A 369 19.47 8.99 -58.02
N ARG A 370 20.12 10.13 -57.77
CA ARG A 370 21.30 10.24 -56.91
C ARG A 370 20.94 9.87 -55.46
N GLN A 371 19.89 10.48 -54.91
CA GLN A 371 19.36 10.20 -53.57
C GLN A 371 19.03 8.71 -53.36
N PHE A 372 18.47 8.03 -54.37
CA PHE A 372 18.19 6.59 -54.30
C PHE A 372 19.47 5.74 -54.19
N ILE A 373 20.49 6.04 -54.99
CA ILE A 373 21.78 5.34 -54.95
C ILE A 373 22.45 5.55 -53.59
N VAL A 374 22.46 6.78 -53.09
CA VAL A 374 23.05 7.18 -51.81
C VAL A 374 22.33 6.54 -50.62
N LYS A 375 20.98 6.60 -50.58
CA LYS A 375 20.18 5.90 -49.57
C LYS A 375 20.39 4.38 -49.60
N ALA A 376 20.52 3.77 -50.79
CA ALA A 376 20.83 2.35 -50.93
C ALA A 376 22.24 1.98 -50.42
N LEU A 377 23.25 2.85 -50.63
CA LEU A 377 24.60 2.69 -50.10
C LEU A 377 24.61 2.75 -48.56
N ALA A 378 24.00 3.79 -47.97
CA ALA A 378 23.89 3.96 -46.53
C ALA A 378 23.22 2.74 -45.84
N ILE A 379 22.11 2.24 -46.40
CA ILE A 379 21.42 1.04 -45.90
C ILE A 379 22.31 -0.21 -45.99
N LYS A 380 23.12 -0.34 -47.05
CA LYS A 380 24.05 -1.46 -47.22
C LYS A 380 25.21 -1.41 -46.23
N ILE A 381 25.70 -0.21 -45.90
CA ILE A 381 26.75 0.01 -44.89
C ILE A 381 26.21 -0.32 -43.48
N MET A 382 25.07 0.26 -43.09
CA MET A 382 24.47 0.02 -41.78
C MET A 382 24.21 -1.48 -41.52
N LYS A 383 23.73 -2.22 -42.52
CA LYS A 383 23.55 -3.68 -42.42
C LYS A 383 24.86 -4.45 -42.20
N LYS A 384 25.97 -4.01 -42.81
CA LYS A 384 27.30 -4.61 -42.58
C LYS A 384 27.82 -4.30 -41.18
N GLN A 385 27.76 -3.05 -40.75
CA GLN A 385 28.19 -2.65 -39.40
C GLN A 385 27.36 -3.34 -38.32
N GLN A 386 26.05 -3.58 -38.53
CA GLN A 386 25.23 -4.35 -37.60
C GLN A 386 25.72 -5.79 -37.46
N VAL A 387 26.02 -6.50 -38.56
CA VAL A 387 26.58 -7.86 -38.51
C VAL A 387 27.94 -7.87 -37.79
N GLN A 388 28.81 -6.91 -38.09
CA GLN A 388 30.14 -6.79 -37.46
C GLN A 388 30.09 -6.40 -35.97
N ARG A 389 28.96 -5.88 -35.46
CA ARG A 389 28.73 -5.63 -34.02
C ARG A 389 28.04 -6.81 -33.30
N MET A 390 27.75 -7.90 -34.02
CA MET A 390 27.09 -9.11 -33.50
C MET A 390 27.95 -10.38 -33.66
N SER A 391 29.20 -10.23 -34.12
CA SER A 391 30.26 -11.24 -34.10
C SER A 391 31.43 -10.74 -33.25
#